data_AF-C4REA6-F1
#
_entry.id   AF-C4REA6-F1
#
_cell.length_a   1.000
_cell.length_b   1.000
_cell.length_c   1.000
_cell.angle_alpha   90.00
_cell.angle_beta   90.00
_cell.angle_gamma   90.00
#
_symmetry.space_group_name_H-M   'P 1'
#
loop_
_entity.id
_entity.type
_entity.pdbx_description
1 polymer ?
#
loop_
_entity_poly.entity_id
_entity_poly.type
_entity_poly.pdbx_seq_one_letter_code
_entity_poly.pdbx_strand_id
1 'polypeptide(L)'
;MRPARGGRGGRRRRRGAQSGLWGRLAALGRGRWRLRVSDKLEVPAQARQAYAFALLGRLSWHGLPGAIPSVTGAREAAVLGSWTPAGPARHAPPAAPPRRLVIVG
;
A
#
# COMPACT_ATOMS: atom_id res chain seq x y z
N MET A 1 28.99 39.63 19.32
CA MET A 1 28.49 38.22 19.35
C MET A 1 26.98 38.24 19.16
N ARG A 2 26.44 37.73 18.03
CA ARG A 2 24.99 37.64 17.77
C ARG A 2 24.59 36.16 17.82
N PRO A 3 23.49 35.76 18.49
CA PRO A 3 23.01 34.38 18.41
C PRO A 3 22.19 34.17 17.15
N ALA A 4 22.46 33.07 16.43
CA ALA A 4 21.69 32.61 15.29
C ALA A 4 20.40 31.92 15.75
N ARG A 5 19.25 32.35 15.22
CA ARG A 5 17.95 31.69 15.42
C ARG A 5 17.93 30.35 14.68
N GLY A 6 17.73 29.27 15.44
CA GLY A 6 17.48 27.93 14.90
C GLY A 6 16.18 27.89 14.08
N GLY A 7 16.31 27.67 12.78
CA GLY A 7 15.20 27.45 11.87
C GLY A 7 14.60 26.06 12.10
N ARG A 8 13.38 26.01 12.65
CA ARG A 8 12.53 24.80 12.58
C ARG A 8 12.31 24.43 11.11
N GLY A 9 12.78 23.25 10.73
CA GLY A 9 12.55 22.63 9.43
C GLY A 9 11.07 22.26 9.22
N GLY A 10 10.22 23.26 9.05
CA GLY A 10 8.86 23.09 8.57
C GLY A 10 8.90 22.70 7.09
N ARG A 11 8.56 21.45 6.78
CA ARG A 11 8.41 20.94 5.41
C ARG A 11 7.47 21.89 4.65
N ARG A 12 8.06 22.74 3.82
CA ARG A 12 7.38 23.82 3.10
C ARG A 12 6.31 23.20 2.20
N ARG A 13 5.03 23.31 2.58
CA ARG A 13 3.91 23.03 1.67
C ARG A 13 4.04 24.01 0.50
N ARG A 14 4.54 23.52 -0.64
CA ARG A 14 4.61 24.30 -1.87
C ARG A 14 3.18 24.58 -2.34
N ARG A 15 2.63 25.72 -1.94
CA ARG A 15 1.53 26.38 -2.64
C ARG A 15 2.13 26.99 -3.90
N GLY A 16 2.17 26.22 -4.97
CA GLY A 16 2.30 26.71 -6.33
C GLY A 16 1.09 26.20 -7.10
N ALA A 17 0.67 26.91 -8.15
CA ALA A 17 -0.36 26.47 -9.08
C ALA A 17 -0.20 24.97 -9.42
N GLN A 18 -1.30 24.27 -9.71
CA GLN A 18 -1.37 22.81 -9.86
C GLN A 18 -0.57 22.25 -11.07
N SER A 19 0.69 22.61 -11.26
CA SER A 19 1.60 22.04 -12.25
C SER A 19 2.25 20.78 -11.66
N GLY A 20 2.06 19.65 -12.34
CA GLY A 20 2.54 18.34 -11.92
C GLY A 20 1.56 17.22 -12.27
N LEU A 21 1.92 15.97 -11.96
CA LEU A 21 1.06 14.81 -12.20
C LEU A 21 -0.32 14.98 -11.55
N TRP A 22 -0.38 15.54 -10.34
CA TRP A 22 -1.63 15.73 -9.61
C TRP A 22 -2.62 16.66 -10.34
N GLY A 23 -2.14 17.79 -10.86
CA GLY A 23 -2.98 18.71 -11.62
C GLY A 23 -3.44 18.12 -12.95
N ARG A 24 -2.55 17.36 -13.63
CA ARG A 24 -2.91 16.64 -14.86
C ARG A 24 -3.99 15.58 -14.61
N LEU A 25 -3.85 14.77 -13.56
CA LEU A 25 -4.86 13.80 -13.16
C LEU A 25 -6.17 14.51 -12.76
N ALA A 26 -6.11 15.55 -11.93
CA ALA A 26 -7.30 16.30 -11.54
C ALA A 26 -8.04 16.91 -12.75
N ALA A 27 -7.30 17.38 -13.77
CA ALA A 27 -7.86 17.90 -15.01
C ALA A 27 -8.56 16.82 -15.84
N LEU A 28 -7.95 15.64 -15.98
CA LEU A 28 -8.55 14.49 -16.68
C LEU A 28 -9.84 13.99 -16.01
N GLY A 29 -9.92 14.10 -14.69
CA GLY A 29 -11.05 13.61 -13.90
C GLY A 29 -12.20 14.58 -13.69
N ARG A 30 -12.12 15.81 -14.20
CA ARG A 30 -13.16 16.85 -13.96
C ARG A 30 -14.54 16.34 -14.39
N GLY A 31 -15.50 16.40 -13.46
CA GLY A 31 -16.88 15.95 -13.66
C GLY A 31 -17.08 14.43 -13.65
N ARG A 32 -16.01 13.62 -13.52
CA ARG A 32 -16.09 12.15 -13.58
C ARG A 32 -15.72 11.48 -12.26
N TRP A 33 -14.72 11.99 -11.55
CA TRP A 33 -14.25 11.41 -10.29
C TRP A 33 -13.49 12.41 -9.44
N ARG A 34 -13.38 12.13 -8.13
CA ARG A 34 -12.70 13.00 -7.16
C ARG A 34 -11.32 12.45 -6.81
N LEU A 35 -10.28 13.23 -7.08
CA LEU A 35 -8.91 12.86 -6.71
C LEU A 35 -8.66 13.12 -5.21
N ARG A 36 -8.25 12.08 -4.46
CA ARG A 36 -7.94 12.14 -3.01
C ARG A 36 -6.63 11.40 -2.72
N VAL A 37 -5.94 11.80 -1.65
CA VAL A 37 -4.80 11.04 -1.10
C VAL A 37 -5.33 9.94 -0.15
N SER A 38 -4.63 8.80 -0.09
CA SER A 38 -5.04 7.66 0.73
C SER A 38 -5.08 7.97 2.22
N ASP A 39 -4.24 8.89 2.71
CA ASP A 39 -4.25 9.30 4.13
C ASP A 39 -5.58 9.91 4.57
N LYS A 40 -6.38 10.42 3.62
CA LYS A 40 -7.74 10.91 3.88
C LYS A 40 -8.79 9.79 3.92
N LEU A 41 -8.38 8.53 3.85
CA LEU A 41 -9.22 7.33 3.84
C LEU A 41 -8.85 6.37 4.98
N GLU A 42 -8.28 6.89 6.07
CA GLU A 42 -7.95 6.13 7.29
C GLU A 42 -6.93 5.00 7.10
N VAL A 43 -6.31 4.94 5.91
CA VAL A 43 -5.17 4.05 5.64
C VAL A 43 -3.95 4.91 5.38
N PRO A 44 -3.04 5.07 6.37
CA PRO A 44 -1.83 5.84 6.21
C PRO A 44 -1.05 5.36 4.99
N ALA A 45 -0.58 6.28 4.15
CA ALA A 45 0.07 5.93 2.88
C ALA A 45 1.26 4.98 3.08
N GLN A 46 2.01 5.19 4.16
CA GLN A 46 3.17 4.39 4.57
C GLN A 46 2.78 2.98 5.04
N ALA A 47 1.61 2.83 5.68
CA ALA A 47 1.16 1.55 6.22
C ALA A 47 0.60 0.61 5.14
N ARG A 48 0.14 1.13 4.00
CA ARG A 48 -0.46 0.33 2.91
C ARG A 48 0.43 -0.82 2.45
N GLN A 49 1.73 -0.57 2.27
CA GLN A 49 2.66 -1.60 1.83
C GLN A 49 2.85 -2.66 2.92
N ALA A 50 2.98 -2.25 4.18
CA ALA A 50 3.08 -3.18 5.30
C ALA A 50 1.84 -4.10 5.41
N TYR A 51 0.63 -3.55 5.25
CA TYR A 51 -0.60 -4.34 5.24
C TYR A 51 -0.66 -5.32 4.07
N ALA A 52 -0.17 -4.93 2.89
CA ALA A 52 -0.09 -5.83 1.74
C ALA A 52 0.87 -7.00 2.01
N PHE A 53 2.03 -6.75 2.63
CA PHE A 53 2.96 -7.82 3.03
C PHE A 53 2.37 -8.73 4.11
N ALA A 54 1.65 -8.18 5.10
CA ALA A 54 0.97 -8.98 6.11
C ALA A 54 -0.10 -9.90 5.48
N LEU A 55 -0.88 -9.38 4.52
CA LEU A 55 -1.85 -10.17 3.77
C LEU A 55 -1.16 -11.27 2.95
N LEU A 56 -0.05 -10.97 2.26
CA LEU A 56 0.74 -11.96 1.53
C LEU A 56 1.21 -13.07 2.44
N GLY A 57 1.77 -12.75 3.63
CA GLY A 57 2.17 -13.76 4.61
C GLY A 57 1.01 -14.66 5.06
N ARG A 58 -0.19 -14.11 5.27
CA ARG A 58 -1.39 -14.89 5.56
C ARG A 58 -1.77 -15.81 4.39
N LEU A 59 -1.75 -15.31 3.16
CA LEU A 59 -2.07 -16.13 1.99
C LEU A 59 -1.08 -17.29 1.88
N SER A 60 0.21 -17.05 2.04
CA SER A 60 1.25 -18.09 2.02
C SER A 60 1.07 -19.12 3.14
N TRP A 61 0.72 -18.69 4.35
CA TRP A 61 0.45 -19.59 5.48
C TRP A 61 -0.70 -20.58 5.20
N HIS A 62 -1.71 -20.15 4.42
CA HIS A 62 -2.86 -20.97 4.02
C HIS A 62 -2.71 -21.61 2.63
N GLY A 63 -1.54 -21.49 1.99
CA GLY A 63 -1.30 -22.04 0.65
C GLY A 63 -2.14 -21.36 -0.46
N LEU A 64 -2.52 -20.10 -0.26
CA LEU A 64 -3.35 -19.35 -1.20
C LEU A 64 -2.51 -18.48 -2.15
N PRO A 65 -2.91 -18.36 -3.43
CA PRO A 65 -2.20 -17.50 -4.37
C PRO A 65 -2.19 -16.03 -3.94
N GLY A 66 -1.00 -15.42 -3.97
CA GLY A 66 -0.80 -13.98 -3.78
C GLY A 66 -0.56 -13.23 -5.09
N ALA A 67 -0.22 -13.95 -6.18
CA ALA A 67 0.02 -13.38 -7.49
C ALA A 67 -1.27 -13.40 -8.34
N ILE A 68 -1.59 -12.26 -8.96
CA ILE A 68 -2.72 -12.14 -9.89
C ILE A 68 -2.15 -12.00 -11.31
N PRO A 69 -2.30 -13.01 -12.20
CA PRO A 69 -1.71 -13.03 -13.55
C PRO A 69 -1.96 -11.77 -14.36
N SER A 70 -3.18 -11.22 -14.33
CA SER A 70 -3.53 -10.00 -15.07
C SER A 70 -2.82 -8.73 -14.59
N VAL A 71 -2.27 -8.75 -13.38
CA VAL A 71 -1.53 -7.63 -12.78
C VAL A 71 -0.02 -7.86 -12.88
N THR A 72 0.44 -9.10 -12.69
CA THR A 72 1.86 -9.44 -12.57
C THR A 72 2.49 -9.98 -13.85
N GLY A 73 1.69 -10.40 -14.83
CA GLY A 73 2.17 -11.09 -16.03
C GLY A 73 2.61 -12.55 -15.77
N ALA A 74 2.32 -13.10 -14.59
CA ALA A 74 2.60 -14.51 -14.28
C ALA A 74 1.78 -15.43 -15.19
N ARG A 75 2.32 -16.60 -15.53
CA ARG A 75 1.61 -17.63 -16.34
C ARG A 75 0.37 -18.17 -15.62
N GLU A 76 0.45 -18.26 -14.30
CA GLU A 76 -0.61 -18.77 -13.43
C GLU A 76 -0.59 -18.07 -12.08
N ALA A 77 -1.66 -18.24 -11.32
CA ALA A 77 -1.75 -17.74 -9.95
C ALA A 77 -0.85 -18.59 -9.03
N ALA A 78 0.01 -17.95 -8.26
CA ALA A 78 1.02 -18.63 -7.45
C ALA A 78 1.05 -18.14 -6.00
N VAL A 79 1.42 -19.03 -5.08
CA VAL A 79 1.77 -18.70 -3.70
C VAL A 79 3.08 -17.93 -3.70
N LEU A 80 3.15 -16.82 -2.95
CA LEU A 80 4.30 -15.92 -2.95
C LEU A 80 5.12 -16.02 -1.65
N GLY A 81 6.39 -15.62 -1.74
CA GLY A 81 7.29 -15.52 -0.59
C GLY A 81 8.07 -16.80 -0.28
N SER A 82 8.90 -16.72 0.74
CA SER A 82 9.67 -17.83 1.28
C SER A 82 9.67 -17.75 2.80
N TRP A 83 9.87 -18.90 3.45
CA TRP A 83 10.00 -18.97 4.89
C TRP A 83 11.47 -18.96 5.29
N THR A 84 11.84 -18.08 6.21
CA THR A 84 13.22 -17.94 6.69
C THR A 84 13.23 -17.86 8.21
N PRO A 85 14.04 -18.65 8.93
CA PRO A 85 14.92 -19.72 8.41
C PRO A 85 14.17 -21.01 8.06
N ALA A 86 12.95 -21.21 8.57
CA ALA A 86 12.14 -22.40 8.35
C ALA A 86 10.65 -22.06 8.26
N GLY A 87 9.88 -22.90 7.57
CA GLY A 87 8.44 -22.75 7.35
C GLY A 87 7.56 -23.23 8.50
N PRO A 88 6.24 -23.02 8.38
CA PRO A 88 5.27 -23.55 9.34
C PRO A 88 5.43 -25.06 9.52
N ALA A 89 5.54 -25.53 10.76
CA ALA A 89 5.53 -26.95 11.08
C ALA A 89 4.24 -27.66 10.63
N ARG A 90 3.14 -26.90 10.52
CA ARG A 90 1.88 -27.32 9.92
C ARG A 90 1.28 -26.14 9.14
N HIS A 91 0.94 -26.36 7.88
CA HIS A 91 0.12 -25.39 7.15
C HIS A 91 -1.27 -25.33 7.78
N ALA A 92 -1.85 -24.14 7.84
CA ALA A 92 -3.27 -24.05 8.18
C ALA A 92 -4.09 -24.72 7.07
N PRO A 93 -5.28 -25.27 7.39
CA PRO A 93 -6.16 -25.81 6.37
C PRO A 93 -6.46 -24.76 5.29
N PRO A 94 -6.70 -25.19 4.03
CA PRO A 94 -7.05 -24.29 2.94
C PRO A 94 -8.21 -23.38 3.35
N ALA A 95 -7.98 -22.08 3.29
CA ALA A 95 -9.01 -21.08 3.56
C ALA A 95 -9.55 -20.53 2.24
N ALA A 96 -10.80 -20.08 2.21
CA ALA A 96 -11.25 -19.28 1.07
C ALA A 96 -10.40 -18.00 0.95
N PRO A 97 -10.08 -17.54 -0.27
CA PRO A 97 -9.38 -16.27 -0.47
C PRO A 97 -10.15 -15.10 0.19
N PRO A 98 -9.50 -14.30 1.05
CA PRO A 98 -10.15 -13.19 1.71
C PRO A 98 -10.57 -12.13 0.68
N ARG A 99 -11.81 -11.64 0.79
CA ARG A 99 -12.34 -10.59 -0.10
C ARG A 99 -12.20 -9.18 0.48
N ARG A 100 -11.88 -9.07 1.77
CA ARG A 100 -11.76 -7.81 2.50
C ARG A 100 -10.70 -7.93 3.59
N LEU A 101 -9.87 -6.91 3.73
CA LEU A 101 -8.99 -6.68 4.88
C LEU A 101 -9.60 -5.56 5.71
N VAL A 102 -9.87 -5.83 7.00
CA VAL A 102 -10.40 -4.85 7.95
C VAL A 102 -9.28 -4.55 8.94
N ILE A 103 -8.93 -3.27 9.08
CA ILE A 103 -7.98 -2.80 10.09
C ILE A 103 -8.82 -2.27 11.25
N VAL A 104 -8.74 -2.95 12.38
CA VAL A 104 -9.39 -2.52 13.63
C VAL A 104 -8.33 -1.79 14.45
N GLY A 105 -8.63 -0.56 14.85
CA GLY A 105 -7.81 0.27 15.73
C GLY A 105 -8.21 0.12 17.18
#